data_AF-A0A6G3Z6V5-F1
#
_entry.id   AF-A0A6G3Z6V5-F1
#
_cell.length_a   1.000
_cell.length_b   1.000
_cell.length_c   1.000
_cell.angle_alpha   90.00
_cell.angle_beta   90.00
_cell.angle_gamma   90.00
#
_symmetry.space_group_name_H-M   'P 1'
#
loop_
_entity.id
_entity.type
_entity.pdbx_description
1 polymer ?
#
loop_
_entity_poly.entity_id
_entity_poly.type
_entity_poly.pdbx_seq_one_letter_code
_entity_poly.pdbx_strand_id
1 'polypeptide(L)'
;VDDLKAMRDEAASWGYDGMTLIEGQDLRDRVGTQSYHAALHDPRSGHLHPLNFCKGLARAAVAAGARIFERSRVERLDYGETGPKARVETARGSVTADYLVLAGNAYLRETAPFLYRRLMPVGSYIIATEPLGENRARALIRENEAIANMRFIVDHQKFRSAILVSRL
;
A
#
# COMPACT_ATOMS: atom_id res chain seq x y z
N VAL A 1 22.02 -1.86 12.29
CA VAL A 1 22.85 -1.78 11.05
C VAL A 1 22.95 -3.15 10.43
N ASP A 2 23.25 -4.19 11.20
CA ASP A 2 23.34 -5.56 10.70
C ASP A 2 22.04 -6.05 10.06
N ASP A 3 20.87 -5.73 10.64
CA ASP A 3 19.57 -6.03 10.01
C ASP A 3 19.44 -5.42 8.61
N LEU A 4 19.90 -4.18 8.40
CA LEU A 4 19.85 -3.52 7.10
C LEU A 4 20.79 -4.17 6.08
N LYS A 5 21.95 -4.67 6.54
CA LYS A 5 22.88 -5.44 5.69
C LYS A 5 22.27 -6.79 5.32
N ALA A 6 21.66 -7.49 6.28
CA ALA A 6 20.96 -8.74 6.04
C ALA A 6 19.82 -8.57 5.01
N MET A 7 19.01 -7.51 5.15
CA MET A 7 17.96 -7.19 4.17
C MET A 7 18.51 -6.91 2.76
N ARG A 8 19.63 -6.17 2.66
CA ARG A 8 20.30 -5.92 1.38
C ARG A 8 20.80 -7.22 0.74
N ASP A 9 21.45 -8.07 1.54
CA ASP A 9 22.06 -9.31 1.05
C ASP A 9 20.99 -10.34 0.66
N GLU A 10 19.86 -10.37 1.39
CA GLU A 10 18.67 -11.13 1.01
C GLU A 10 18.09 -10.63 -0.32
N ALA A 11 17.92 -9.32 -0.49
CA ALA A 11 17.43 -8.74 -1.75
C ALA A 11 18.37 -9.08 -2.93
N ALA A 12 19.69 -9.01 -2.71
CA ALA A 12 20.69 -9.40 -3.70
C ALA A 12 20.57 -10.89 -4.09
N SER A 13 20.21 -11.78 -3.16
CA SER A 13 19.97 -13.19 -3.46
C SER A 13 18.81 -13.43 -4.46
N TRP A 14 17.90 -12.46 -4.60
CA TRP A 14 16.81 -12.46 -5.58
C TRP A 14 17.15 -11.66 -6.85
N GLY A 15 18.42 -11.23 -7.03
CA GLY A 15 18.88 -10.40 -8.15
C GLY A 15 18.53 -8.92 -8.02
N TYR A 16 18.31 -8.43 -6.79
CA TYR A 16 17.99 -7.03 -6.50
C TYR A 16 19.18 -6.31 -5.85
N ASP A 17 20.20 -6.04 -6.65
CA ASP A 17 21.51 -5.55 -6.15
C ASP A 17 21.63 -4.03 -6.02
N GLY A 18 20.54 -3.29 -6.26
CA GLY A 18 20.55 -1.83 -6.33
C GLY A 18 20.54 -1.10 -4.98
N MET A 19 20.37 -1.81 -3.87
CA MET A 19 20.19 -1.18 -2.56
C MET A 19 21.53 -0.78 -1.91
N THR A 20 21.59 0.43 -1.36
CA THR A 20 22.82 0.99 -0.75
C THR A 20 22.61 1.33 0.71
N LEU A 21 23.51 0.88 1.58
CA LEU A 21 23.53 1.28 2.99
C LEU A 21 24.10 2.71 3.11
N ILE A 22 23.41 3.56 3.88
CA ILE A 22 23.80 4.95 4.12
C ILE A 22 23.88 5.18 5.63
N GLU A 23 24.97 5.80 6.09
CA GLU A 23 25.26 6.01 7.51
C GLU A 23 25.85 7.42 7.74
N GLY A 24 25.98 7.80 9.00
CA GLY A 24 26.77 8.98 9.38
C GLY A 24 26.27 10.29 8.80
N GLN A 25 27.18 11.09 8.24
CA GLN A 25 26.87 12.43 7.73
C GLN A 25 26.01 12.37 6.45
N ASP A 26 26.28 11.40 5.57
CA ASP A 26 25.52 11.23 4.32
C ASP A 26 24.03 11.00 4.59
N LEU A 27 23.71 10.23 5.63
CA LEU A 27 22.33 10.05 6.06
C LEU A 27 21.73 11.37 6.55
N ARG A 28 22.44 12.07 7.44
CA ARG A 28 21.97 13.35 8.02
C ARG A 28 21.69 14.40 6.96
N ASP A 29 22.57 14.52 5.96
CA ASP A 29 22.43 15.48 4.86
C ASP A 29 21.25 15.16 3.94
N ARG A 30 20.79 13.91 3.93
CA ARG A 30 19.69 13.44 3.09
C ARG A 30 18.32 13.57 3.74
N VAL A 31 18.22 13.23 5.04
CA VAL A 31 16.95 13.17 5.80
C VAL A 31 16.78 14.26 6.85
N GLY A 32 17.72 15.22 6.94
CA GLY A 32 17.56 16.43 7.75
C GLY A 32 17.43 16.19 9.27
N THR A 33 17.76 14.99 9.76
CA THR A 33 17.64 14.61 11.17
C THR A 33 18.76 13.68 11.63
N GLN A 34 19.02 13.68 12.93
CA GLN A 34 19.97 12.78 13.60
C GLN A 34 19.28 11.55 14.24
N SER A 35 17.96 11.42 14.10
CA SER A 35 17.18 10.34 14.73
C SER A 35 17.43 8.95 14.16
N TYR A 36 18.11 8.84 13.01
CA TYR A 36 18.39 7.57 12.35
C TYR A 36 19.89 7.26 12.38
N HIS A 37 20.24 6.02 12.75
CA HIS A 37 21.63 5.57 12.80
C HIS A 37 22.16 5.12 11.43
N ALA A 38 21.29 4.51 10.62
CA ALA A 38 21.58 4.02 9.28
C ALA A 38 20.27 3.90 8.48
N ALA A 39 20.37 3.88 7.16
CA ALA A 39 19.26 3.62 6.25
C ALA A 39 19.69 2.69 5.11
N LEU A 40 18.76 1.87 4.63
CA LEU A 40 18.92 1.15 3.37
C LEU A 40 18.16 1.89 2.29
N HIS A 41 18.88 2.42 1.32
CA HIS A 41 18.29 3.18 0.22
C HIS A 41 18.04 2.27 -0.98
N ASP A 42 16.81 2.29 -1.47
CA ASP A 42 16.40 1.59 -2.68
C ASP A 42 16.10 2.59 -3.81
N PRO A 43 16.93 2.66 -4.87
CA PRO A 43 16.77 3.61 -5.97
C PRO A 43 15.59 3.32 -6.90
N ARG A 44 14.95 2.13 -6.82
CA ARG A 44 13.75 1.84 -7.62
C ARG A 44 12.45 1.98 -6.81
N SER A 45 12.56 2.31 -5.53
CA SER A 45 11.41 2.64 -4.69
C SER A 45 10.87 4.04 -5.00
N GLY A 46 9.66 4.34 -4.53
CA GLY A 46 9.09 5.66 -4.72
C GLY A 46 7.71 5.83 -4.10
N HIS A 47 7.18 7.04 -4.25
CA HIS A 47 5.82 7.38 -3.84
C HIS A 47 4.86 7.21 -5.03
N LEU A 48 3.66 6.70 -4.75
CA LEU A 48 2.58 6.69 -5.73
C LEU A 48 1.31 7.29 -5.13
N HIS A 49 0.36 7.69 -5.98
CA HIS A 49 -0.97 8.12 -5.55
C HIS A 49 -1.94 6.92 -5.60
N PRO A 50 -2.29 6.28 -4.46
CA PRO A 50 -2.95 4.97 -4.50
C PRO A 50 -4.29 5.00 -5.20
N LEU A 51 -5.08 6.06 -4.99
CA LEU A 51 -6.37 6.22 -5.67
C LEU A 51 -6.23 6.38 -7.20
N ASN A 52 -5.24 7.12 -7.69
CA ASN A 52 -5.05 7.29 -9.13
C ASN A 52 -4.54 6.01 -9.77
N PHE A 53 -3.66 5.29 -9.07
CA PHE A 53 -3.22 3.95 -9.49
C PHE A 53 -4.41 2.98 -9.59
N CYS A 54 -5.26 2.91 -8.55
CA CYS A 54 -6.47 2.10 -8.54
C CYS A 54 -7.44 2.46 -9.68
N LYS A 55 -7.69 3.76 -9.91
CA LYS A 55 -8.50 4.24 -11.04
C LYS A 55 -7.89 3.86 -12.40
N GLY A 56 -6.56 3.94 -12.53
CA GLY A 56 -5.83 3.52 -13.73
C GLY A 56 -6.01 2.03 -14.01
N LEU A 57 -5.82 1.19 -12.98
CA LEU A 57 -6.04 -0.25 -13.07
C LEU A 57 -7.49 -0.59 -13.45
N ALA A 58 -8.48 0.06 -12.83
CA ALA A 58 -9.88 -0.16 -13.14
C ALA A 58 -10.20 0.17 -14.61
N ARG A 59 -9.66 1.26 -15.14
CA ARG A 59 -9.79 1.62 -16.56
C ARG A 59 -9.16 0.57 -17.47
N ALA A 60 -7.95 0.11 -17.15
CA ALA A 60 -7.27 -0.92 -17.92
C ALA A 60 -8.03 -2.26 -17.92
N ALA A 61 -8.57 -2.67 -16.77
CA ALA A 61 -9.38 -3.87 -16.65
C ALA A 61 -10.66 -3.79 -17.50
N VAL A 62 -11.36 -2.65 -17.46
CA VAL A 62 -12.56 -2.43 -18.30
C VAL A 62 -12.20 -2.44 -19.78
N ALA A 63 -11.09 -1.81 -20.17
CA ALA A 63 -10.60 -1.85 -21.55
C ALA A 63 -10.27 -3.28 -22.03
N ALA A 64 -9.85 -4.16 -21.11
CA ALA A 64 -9.63 -5.57 -21.36
C ALA A 64 -10.92 -6.43 -21.31
N GLY A 65 -12.10 -5.82 -21.13
CA GLY A 65 -13.40 -6.49 -21.14
C GLY A 65 -13.97 -6.85 -19.77
N ALA A 66 -13.30 -6.49 -18.67
CA ALA A 66 -13.85 -6.70 -17.34
C ALA A 66 -15.08 -5.80 -17.09
N ARG A 67 -16.04 -6.29 -16.31
CA ARG A 67 -17.22 -5.52 -15.88
C ARG A 67 -17.09 -5.20 -14.39
N ILE A 68 -17.12 -3.93 -14.05
CA ILE A 68 -17.02 -3.46 -12.66
C ILE A 68 -18.41 -3.01 -12.20
N PHE A 69 -18.86 -3.54 -11.07
CA PHE A 69 -20.14 -3.19 -10.45
C PHE A 69 -19.90 -2.54 -9.08
N GLU A 70 -19.85 -1.22 -9.05
CA GLU A 70 -19.72 -0.46 -7.80
C GLU A 70 -21.04 -0.38 -7.05
N ARG A 71 -20.98 -0.08 -5.73
CA ARG A 71 -22.16 0.01 -4.85
C ARG A 71 -23.04 -1.25 -4.88
N SER A 72 -22.41 -2.41 -5.05
CA SER A 72 -23.05 -3.72 -5.09
C SER A 72 -22.47 -4.59 -3.98
N ARG A 73 -22.79 -4.24 -2.73
CA ARG A 73 -22.31 -4.98 -1.56
C ARG A 73 -22.78 -6.44 -1.66
N VAL A 74 -21.82 -7.35 -1.52
CA VAL A 74 -22.09 -8.79 -1.43
C VAL A 74 -22.63 -9.09 -0.04
N GLU A 75 -23.78 -9.75 0.02
CA GLU A 75 -24.48 -10.11 1.25
C GLU A 75 -24.36 -11.60 1.55
N ARG A 76 -24.30 -12.43 0.49
CA ARG A 76 -24.17 -13.89 0.62
C ARG A 76 -23.29 -14.46 -0.49
N LEU A 77 -22.51 -15.46 -0.12
CA LEU A 77 -21.70 -16.28 -1.01
C LEU A 77 -22.09 -17.73 -0.85
N ASP A 78 -22.23 -18.41 -1.99
CA ASP A 78 -22.35 -19.85 -2.09
C ASP A 78 -21.17 -20.34 -2.94
N TYR A 79 -20.39 -21.27 -2.39
CA TYR A 79 -19.17 -21.80 -3.00
C TYR A 79 -19.43 -23.01 -3.91
N GLY A 80 -20.67 -23.24 -4.34
CA GLY A 80 -21.09 -24.41 -5.13
C GLY A 80 -21.77 -25.49 -4.29
N GLU A 81 -22.31 -25.12 -3.13
CA GLU A 81 -23.04 -26.02 -2.22
C GLU A 81 -24.46 -26.28 -2.73
N THR A 82 -25.11 -25.29 -3.35
CA THR A 82 -26.48 -25.42 -3.90
C THR A 82 -26.53 -25.67 -5.40
N GLY A 83 -25.37 -25.79 -6.07
CA GLY A 83 -25.28 -26.03 -7.51
C GLY A 83 -23.83 -26.12 -8.00
N PRO A 84 -23.62 -26.38 -9.29
CA PRO A 84 -22.27 -26.66 -9.83
C PRO A 84 -21.36 -25.42 -9.92
N LYS A 85 -21.86 -24.22 -9.63
CA LYS A 85 -21.13 -22.95 -9.78
C LYS A 85 -21.22 -22.12 -8.50
N ALA A 86 -20.19 -21.32 -8.24
CA ALA A 86 -20.24 -20.33 -7.18
C ALA A 86 -21.31 -19.27 -7.51
N ARG A 87 -22.01 -18.80 -6.47
CA ARG A 87 -23.05 -17.78 -6.59
C ARG A 87 -22.79 -16.65 -5.60
N VAL A 88 -22.83 -15.43 -6.11
CA VAL A 88 -22.62 -14.19 -5.37
C VAL A 88 -23.94 -13.43 -5.36
N GLU A 89 -24.41 -13.05 -4.18
CA GLU A 89 -25.67 -12.35 -4.01
C GLU A 89 -25.50 -10.98 -3.38
N THR A 90 -26.32 -10.05 -3.86
CA THR A 90 -26.42 -8.67 -3.40
C THR A 90 -27.91 -8.35 -3.20
N ALA A 91 -28.20 -7.26 -2.52
CA ALA A 91 -29.59 -6.78 -2.34
C ALA A 91 -30.37 -6.58 -3.66
N ARG A 92 -29.68 -6.42 -4.80
CA ARG A 92 -30.30 -6.09 -6.09
C ARG A 92 -30.17 -7.19 -7.15
N GLY A 93 -29.64 -8.36 -6.78
CA GLY A 93 -29.48 -9.46 -7.72
C GLY A 93 -28.26 -10.34 -7.43
N SER A 94 -27.95 -11.22 -8.38
CA SER A 94 -26.94 -12.26 -8.21
C SER A 94 -26.12 -12.51 -9.47
N VAL A 95 -24.90 -13.01 -9.29
CA VAL A 95 -24.02 -13.49 -10.37
C VAL A 95 -23.57 -14.91 -10.06
N THR A 96 -23.52 -15.77 -11.08
CA THR A 96 -22.94 -17.11 -10.99
C THR A 96 -21.63 -17.17 -11.77
N ALA A 97 -20.61 -17.83 -11.23
CA ALA A 97 -19.30 -17.96 -11.86
C ALA A 97 -18.68 -19.34 -11.57
N ASP A 98 -17.84 -19.81 -12.49
CA ASP A 98 -17.08 -21.06 -12.31
C ASP A 98 -15.97 -20.89 -11.26
N TYR A 99 -15.43 -19.67 -11.12
CA TYR A 99 -14.41 -19.32 -10.15
C TYR A 99 -14.78 -18.05 -9.38
N LEU A 100 -14.50 -18.05 -8.08
CA LEU A 100 -14.71 -16.91 -7.19
C LEU A 100 -13.38 -16.54 -6.52
N VAL A 101 -12.95 -15.29 -6.72
CA VAL A 101 -11.76 -14.72 -6.05
C VAL A 101 -12.21 -13.68 -5.03
N LEU A 102 -11.82 -13.88 -3.77
CA LEU A 102 -12.13 -12.95 -2.68
C LEU A 102 -11.04 -11.90 -2.55
N ALA A 103 -11.32 -10.69 -3.02
CA ALA A 103 -10.39 -9.54 -2.99
C ALA A 103 -10.85 -8.40 -2.06
N GLY A 104 -11.64 -8.72 -1.02
CA GLY A 104 -12.22 -7.74 -0.10
C GLY A 104 -11.33 -7.29 1.06
N ASN A 105 -10.09 -7.81 1.15
CA ASN A 105 -9.14 -7.52 2.23
C ASN A 105 -9.79 -7.68 3.63
N ALA A 106 -9.49 -6.81 4.59
CA ALA A 106 -10.03 -6.83 5.95
C ALA A 106 -11.55 -6.57 6.05
N TYR A 107 -12.24 -6.31 4.94
CA TYR A 107 -13.68 -5.97 4.92
C TYR A 107 -14.59 -7.17 4.66
N LEU A 108 -14.04 -8.38 4.52
CA LEU A 108 -14.81 -9.59 4.19
C LEU A 108 -15.75 -10.10 5.29
N ARG A 109 -15.49 -9.76 6.57
CA ARG A 109 -16.34 -9.99 7.76
C ARG A 109 -17.31 -11.18 7.65
N GLU A 110 -18.61 -10.89 7.54
CA GLU A 110 -19.69 -11.89 7.53
C GLU A 110 -19.75 -12.66 6.21
N THR A 111 -19.26 -12.07 5.12
CA THR A 111 -19.29 -12.64 3.77
C THR A 111 -18.30 -13.79 3.61
N ALA A 112 -17.16 -13.77 4.32
CA ALA A 112 -16.20 -14.88 4.36
C ALA A 112 -15.63 -15.07 5.78
N PRO A 113 -16.41 -15.64 6.72
CA PRO A 113 -16.04 -15.73 8.14
C PRO A 113 -14.77 -16.55 8.36
N PHE A 114 -14.55 -17.58 7.54
CA PHE A 114 -13.37 -18.43 7.62
C PHE A 114 -12.08 -17.64 7.32
N LEU A 115 -12.09 -16.70 6.38
CA LEU A 115 -10.94 -15.82 6.13
C LEU A 115 -10.82 -14.78 7.25
N TYR A 116 -11.93 -14.14 7.60
CA TYR A 116 -11.90 -13.02 8.54
C TYR A 116 -11.32 -13.40 9.91
N ARG A 117 -11.58 -14.62 10.41
CA ARG A 117 -11.02 -15.14 11.68
C ARG A 117 -9.49 -15.28 11.67
N ARG A 118 -8.85 -15.23 10.51
CA ARG A 118 -7.40 -15.33 10.32
C ARG A 118 -6.75 -13.96 10.06
N LEU A 119 -7.55 -12.90 10.00
CA LEU A 119 -7.07 -11.54 9.76
C LEU A 119 -6.95 -10.79 11.08
N MET A 120 -5.79 -10.21 11.33
CA MET A 120 -5.57 -9.26 12.41
C MET A 120 -5.64 -7.84 11.83
N PRO A 121 -6.64 -7.01 12.19
CA PRO A 121 -6.70 -5.64 11.71
C PRO A 121 -5.58 -4.81 12.32
N VAL A 122 -4.79 -4.15 11.47
CA VAL A 122 -3.74 -3.22 11.88
C VAL A 122 -4.17 -1.81 11.47
N GLY A 123 -4.23 -0.90 12.45
CA GLY A 123 -4.45 0.52 12.18
C GLY A 123 -3.18 1.13 11.61
N SER A 124 -3.26 1.72 10.43
CA SER A 124 -2.21 2.56 9.85
C SER A 124 -2.68 4.00 9.84
N TYR A 125 -1.81 4.92 10.23
CA TYR A 125 -2.10 6.35 10.32
C TYR A 125 -1.21 7.11 9.35
N ILE A 126 -1.79 8.09 8.66
CA ILE A 126 -1.07 8.98 7.76
C ILE A 126 -1.31 10.40 8.26
N ILE A 127 -0.23 11.13 8.53
CA ILE A 127 -0.27 12.56 8.87
C ILE A 127 0.19 13.36 7.66
N ALA A 128 -0.47 14.48 7.40
CA ALA A 128 -0.07 15.45 6.40
C ALA A 128 0.11 16.82 7.05
N THR A 129 1.22 17.50 6.74
CA THR A 129 1.47 18.87 7.15
C THR A 129 0.71 19.85 6.26
N GLU A 130 0.63 21.11 6.69
CA GLU A 130 0.41 22.22 5.76
C GLU A 130 1.52 22.26 4.69
N PRO A 131 1.28 22.90 3.53
CA PRO A 131 2.33 23.09 2.53
C PRO A 131 3.54 23.81 3.13
N LEU A 132 4.70 23.16 3.12
CA LEU A 132 5.91 23.68 3.78
C LEU A 132 6.70 24.67 2.91
N GLY A 133 6.38 24.75 1.61
CA GLY A 133 7.22 25.40 0.61
C GLY A 133 8.45 24.55 0.24
N GLU A 134 9.01 24.80 -0.94
CA GLU A 134 10.07 23.97 -1.51
C GLU A 134 11.34 23.95 -0.65
N ASN A 135 11.79 25.13 -0.20
CA ASN A 135 13.02 25.26 0.59
C ASN A 135 12.96 24.44 1.89
N ARG A 136 11.84 24.53 2.62
CA ARG A 136 11.66 23.78 3.88
C ARG A 136 11.49 22.29 3.64
N ALA A 137 10.78 21.89 2.58
CA ALA A 137 10.63 20.48 2.22
C ALA A 137 11.99 19.85 1.88
N ARG A 138 12.82 20.52 1.06
CA ARG A 138 14.17 20.04 0.70
C ARG A 138 15.15 20.07 1.87
N ALA A 139 15.00 20.98 2.83
CA ALA A 139 15.80 20.96 4.06
C ALA A 139 15.48 19.75 4.95
N LEU A 140 14.25 19.21 4.89
CA LEU A 140 13.83 18.04 5.65
C LEU A 140 14.14 16.73 4.92
N ILE A 141 13.80 16.62 3.64
CA ILE A 141 14.11 15.45 2.81
C ILE A 141 14.58 15.95 1.47
N ARG A 142 15.91 15.98 1.30
CA ARG A 142 16.59 16.65 0.16
C ARG A 142 16.08 16.19 -1.20
N GLU A 143 15.95 14.87 -1.33
CA GLU A 143 15.61 14.18 -2.57
C GLU A 143 14.12 13.76 -2.62
N ASN A 144 13.29 14.23 -1.67
CA ASN A 144 11.86 13.92 -1.60
C ASN A 144 11.54 12.39 -1.58
N GLU A 145 12.39 11.63 -0.90
CA GLU A 145 12.30 10.17 -0.80
C GLU A 145 11.18 9.68 0.11
N ALA A 146 10.82 8.41 -0.07
CA ALA A 146 9.93 7.70 0.85
C ALA A 146 10.74 7.18 2.03
N ILE A 147 10.48 7.73 3.21
CA ILE A 147 11.11 7.27 4.45
C ILE A 147 10.14 6.37 5.19
N ALA A 148 10.56 5.15 5.45
CA ALA A 148 9.90 4.21 6.36
C ALA A 148 10.88 3.81 7.46
N ASN A 149 10.39 3.65 8.68
CA ASN A 149 11.20 3.16 9.80
C ASN A 149 10.93 1.66 10.04
N MET A 150 11.87 0.98 10.71
CA MET A 150 11.78 -0.45 11.01
C MET A 150 11.06 -0.76 12.34
N ARG A 151 10.26 0.18 12.89
CA ARG A 151 9.52 -0.10 14.11
C ARG A 151 8.38 -1.07 13.80
N PHE A 152 8.03 -1.90 14.79
CA PHE A 152 6.98 -2.93 14.67
C PHE A 152 5.63 -2.35 14.23
N ILE A 153 5.37 -1.09 14.56
CA ILE A 153 4.30 -0.28 13.96
C ILE A 153 4.97 0.70 13.00
N VAL A 154 4.77 0.50 11.70
CA VAL A 154 5.35 1.35 10.66
C VAL A 154 4.61 2.67 10.62
N ASP A 155 5.29 3.76 11.00
CA ASP A 155 4.80 5.12 10.79
C ASP A 155 5.20 5.62 9.40
N HIS A 156 4.22 6.01 8.59
CA HIS A 156 4.46 6.66 7.30
C HIS A 156 4.47 8.18 7.46
N GLN A 157 5.59 8.82 7.11
CA GLN A 157 5.69 10.27 7.07
C GLN A 157 5.66 10.79 5.62
N LYS A 158 4.79 11.77 5.36
CA LYS A 158 4.69 12.44 4.06
C LYS A 158 4.77 13.96 4.27
N PHE A 159 5.88 14.55 3.83
CA PHE A 159 6.05 16.00 3.78
C PHE A 159 5.60 16.50 2.40
N ARG A 160 4.73 17.52 2.36
CA ARG A 160 4.16 18.03 1.10
C ARG A 160 4.75 19.40 0.73
N SER A 161 5.32 19.50 -0.47
CA SER A 161 5.72 20.76 -1.11
C SER A 161 4.67 21.32 -2.09
N ALA A 162 3.53 20.66 -2.30
CA ALA A 162 2.45 21.17 -3.15
C ALA A 162 1.06 20.67 -2.73
N ILE A 163 0.06 21.55 -2.93
CA ILE A 163 -1.33 21.46 -2.51
C ILE A 163 -2.03 20.21 -3.09
N LEU A 164 -2.68 19.43 -2.23
CA LEU A 164 -3.84 18.60 -2.61
C LEU A 164 -4.99 19.02 -1.71
N VAL A 165 -5.87 19.88 -2.23
CA VAL A 165 -7.20 20.06 -1.63
C VAL A 165 -7.97 18.78 -1.95
N SER A 166 -8.24 17.98 -0.93
CA SER A 166 -9.43 17.14 -0.91
C SER A 166 -10.27 17.63 0.26
N ARG A 167 -11.23 18.51 -0.05
CA ARG A 167 -12.42 18.68 0.77
C ARG A 167 -12.99 17.29 1.06
N LEU A 168 -13.25 17.01 2.33
CA LEU A 168 -14.51 16.35 2.69
C LEU A 168 -15.57 17.45 2.78
#